data_AF-A0A8T6Q3M9-F1
#
_entry.id   AF-A0A8T6Q3M9-F1
#
_cell.length_a   1.000
_cell.length_b   1.000
_cell.length_c   1.000
_cell.angle_alpha   90.00
_cell.angle_beta   90.00
_cell.angle_gamma   90.00
#
_symmetry.space_group_name_H-M   'P 1'
#
loop_
_entity.id
_entity.type
_entity.pdbx_description
1 polymer ?
#
loop_
_entity_poly.entity_id
_entity_poly.type
_entity_poly.pdbx_seq_one_letter_code
_entity_poly.pdbx_strand_id
1 'polypeptide(L)'
;VLTHDVVEREPQDPGVVRLKRAVDVHNLAELRIAGSTGIDAEGPDSGKHDVDLTTIVYSPPLKDNWRGFAGFGYADGQFSEGKGIVRDWLAGVEWRSRNIWLEAEYAERVFNHEHKPGARLSGWYDFNDNWRIGSQLERLSHRVPLRAMKNGVTGNSAQAYVRWYQNERRKYGVSWAFTDFSDSNQRHEVSLEGQERIWSSPYLIVDFLPSLYYEQNTEHDTPSYNP
;
A
#
# COMPACT_ATOMS: atom_id res chain seq x y z
N VAL A 1 27.72 -9.21 -0.92
CA VAL A 1 29.08 -9.46 -1.47
C VAL A 1 29.67 -8.19 -2.09
N LEU A 2 29.00 -7.51 -3.03
CA LEU A 2 29.48 -6.23 -3.61
C LEU A 2 29.59 -5.06 -2.62
N THR A 3 28.62 -4.88 -1.72
CA THR A 3 28.65 -3.81 -0.71
C THR A 3 29.75 -4.01 0.34
N HIS A 4 30.09 -5.25 0.69
CA HIS A 4 31.20 -5.55 1.60
C HIS A 4 32.56 -5.23 0.96
N ASP A 5 32.76 -5.60 -0.30
CA ASP A 5 34.00 -5.32 -1.06
C ASP A 5 34.23 -3.80 -1.26
N VAL A 6 33.16 -3.03 -1.51
CA VAL A 6 33.25 -1.56 -1.62
C VAL A 6 33.57 -0.90 -0.27
N VAL A 7 33.01 -1.41 0.83
CA VAL A 7 33.30 -0.93 2.19
C VAL A 7 34.74 -1.26 2.63
N GLU A 8 35.30 -2.39 2.18
CA GLU A 8 36.69 -2.77 2.46
C GLU A 8 37.70 -1.93 1.68
N ARG A 9 37.39 -1.57 0.43
CA ARG A 9 38.33 -0.83 -0.45
C ARG A 9 38.39 0.67 -0.16
N GLU A 10 37.25 1.30 0.12
CA GLU A 10 37.16 2.77 0.30
C GLU A 10 36.42 3.15 1.60
N PRO A 11 36.94 2.75 2.78
CA PRO A 11 36.22 2.88 4.06
C PRO A 11 36.02 4.33 4.55
N GLN A 12 36.78 5.29 4.02
CA GLN A 12 36.69 6.71 4.42
C GLN A 12 35.85 7.57 3.45
N ASP A 13 35.38 7.01 2.33
CA ASP A 13 34.53 7.74 1.39
C ASP A 13 33.15 8.05 2.03
N PRO A 14 32.70 9.32 2.05
CA PRO A 14 31.41 9.69 2.66
C PRO A 14 30.19 9.03 2.03
N GLY A 15 30.24 8.65 0.75
CA GLY A 15 29.23 7.86 0.05
C GLY A 15 29.20 6.41 0.53
N VAL A 16 30.38 5.80 0.73
CA VAL A 16 30.52 4.42 1.24
C VAL A 16 30.07 4.32 2.70
N VAL A 17 30.40 5.30 3.54
CA VAL A 17 29.91 5.36 4.94
C VAL A 17 28.38 5.48 5.00
N ARG A 18 27.78 6.28 4.11
CA ARG A 18 26.31 6.41 4.02
C ARG A 18 25.66 5.12 3.50
N LEU A 19 26.26 4.49 2.51
CA LEU A 19 25.82 3.19 1.98
C LEU A 19 25.87 2.10 3.06
N LYS A 20 26.98 2.01 3.80
CA LYS A 20 27.14 1.09 4.93
C LYS A 20 26.05 1.31 5.98
N ARG A 21 25.84 2.55 6.40
CA ARG A 21 24.78 2.89 7.36
C ARG A 21 23.39 2.53 6.85
N ALA A 22 23.10 2.75 5.57
CA ALA A 22 21.82 2.37 4.97
C ALA A 22 21.63 0.85 4.96
N VAL A 23 22.68 0.08 4.70
CA VAL A 23 22.68 -1.39 4.79
C VAL A 23 22.52 -1.87 6.24
N ASP A 24 23.23 -1.26 7.18
CA ASP A 24 23.14 -1.62 8.60
C ASP A 24 21.72 -1.35 9.12
N VAL A 25 21.11 -0.23 8.76
CA VAL A 25 19.71 0.08 9.11
C VAL A 25 18.72 -0.87 8.41
N HIS A 26 18.98 -1.24 7.15
CA HIS A 26 18.18 -2.26 6.45
C HIS A 26 18.23 -3.62 7.19
N ASN A 27 19.30 -3.90 7.93
CA ASN A 27 19.49 -5.14 8.66
C ASN A 27 18.93 -5.11 10.10
N LEU A 28 18.25 -4.03 10.50
CA LEU A 28 17.58 -3.94 11.80
C LEU A 28 16.10 -4.35 11.70
N ALA A 29 15.49 -4.59 12.86
CA ALA A 29 14.05 -4.64 12.97
C ALA A 29 13.45 -3.26 12.65
N GLU A 30 12.30 -3.25 11.98
CA GLU A 30 11.62 -2.01 11.57
C GLU A 30 10.21 -1.98 12.17
N LEU A 31 9.86 -0.91 12.88
CA LEU A 31 8.50 -0.66 13.35
C LEU A 31 7.88 0.45 12.50
N ARG A 32 6.76 0.13 11.83
CA ARG A 32 5.99 1.08 11.03
C ARG A 32 4.65 1.32 11.70
N ILE A 33 4.36 2.59 12.00
CA ILE A 33 3.06 3.03 12.52
C ILE A 33 2.55 4.11 11.57
N ALA A 34 1.34 3.91 11.06
CA ALA A 34 0.64 4.88 10.24
C ALA A 34 -0.78 5.06 10.79
N GLY A 35 -1.30 6.28 10.75
CA GLY A 35 -2.67 6.56 11.16
C GLY A 35 -3.26 7.71 10.38
N SER A 36 -4.58 7.66 10.20
CA SER A 36 -5.39 8.67 9.56
C SER A 36 -6.59 8.99 10.44
N THR A 37 -7.03 10.24 10.43
CA THR A 37 -8.27 10.64 11.11
C THR A 37 -9.00 11.70 10.30
N GLY A 38 -10.29 11.48 10.09
CA GLY A 38 -11.19 12.48 9.52
C GLY A 38 -11.56 13.50 10.59
N ILE A 39 -11.29 14.78 10.34
CA ILE A 39 -11.68 15.87 11.25
C ILE A 39 -13.16 16.22 11.03
N ASP A 40 -13.56 16.45 9.78
CA ASP A 40 -14.95 16.66 9.38
C ASP A 40 -15.09 16.23 7.91
N ALA A 41 -15.32 14.93 7.71
CA ALA A 41 -15.50 14.35 6.39
C ALA A 41 -17.00 14.17 6.12
N GLU A 42 -17.58 15.02 5.26
CA GLU A 42 -18.97 14.89 4.78
C GLU A 42 -19.09 14.04 3.50
N GLY A 43 -18.05 13.27 3.18
CA GLY A 43 -18.04 12.39 2.01
C GLY A 43 -19.10 11.28 2.12
N PRO A 44 -19.65 10.79 1.00
CA PRO A 44 -20.72 9.78 1.02
C PRO A 44 -20.26 8.41 1.57
N ASP A 45 -18.95 8.13 1.54
CA ASP A 45 -18.34 6.87 1.98
C ASP A 45 -17.58 6.94 3.32
N SER A 46 -17.30 8.15 3.81
CA SER A 46 -16.60 8.35 5.08
C SER A 46 -17.56 8.81 6.16
N GLY A 47 -17.37 8.32 7.38
CA GLY A 47 -18.01 8.86 8.56
C GLY A 47 -17.39 10.20 8.95
N LYS A 48 -18.15 11.03 9.69
CA LYS A 48 -17.72 12.38 10.09
C LYS A 48 -16.39 12.39 10.84
N HIS A 49 -16.12 11.32 11.60
CA HIS A 49 -14.92 11.14 12.43
C HIS A 49 -14.39 9.71 12.30
N ASP A 50 -13.86 9.38 11.13
CA ASP A 50 -13.20 8.09 10.91
C ASP A 50 -11.78 8.10 11.50
N VAL A 51 -11.36 6.97 12.07
CA VAL A 51 -10.02 6.76 12.63
C VAL A 51 -9.46 5.46 12.10
N ASP A 52 -8.34 5.53 11.40
CA ASP A 52 -7.58 4.38 10.93
C ASP A 52 -6.19 4.38 11.58
N LEU A 53 -5.77 3.24 12.10
CA LEU A 53 -4.45 3.03 12.69
C LEU A 53 -3.91 1.66 12.28
N THR A 54 -2.72 1.64 11.71
CA THR A 54 -2.00 0.43 11.31
C THR A 54 -0.61 0.42 11.92
N THR A 55 -0.28 -0.68 12.60
CA THR A 55 1.04 -0.92 13.20
C THR A 55 1.60 -2.24 12.68
N ILE A 56 2.80 -2.22 12.12
CA ILE A 56 3.48 -3.43 11.60
C ILE A 56 4.92 -3.43 12.12
N VAL A 57 5.35 -4.57 12.68
CA VAL A 57 6.73 -4.81 13.07
C VAL A 57 7.35 -5.85 12.15
N TYR A 58 8.47 -5.50 11.53
CA TYR A 58 9.29 -6.36 10.70
C TYR A 58 10.49 -6.86 11.51
N SER A 59 10.79 -8.15 11.36
CA SER A 59 12.01 -8.74 11.89
C SER A 59 13.24 -8.17 11.19
N PRO A 60 14.44 -8.29 11.80
CA PRO A 60 15.68 -8.26 11.04
C PRO A 60 15.66 -9.30 9.90
N PRO A 61 16.48 -9.14 8.84
CA PRO A 61 16.59 -10.14 7.79
C PRO A 61 17.03 -11.49 8.39
N LEU A 62 16.16 -12.50 8.29
CA LEU A 62 16.38 -13.86 8.80
C LEU A 62 17.46 -14.60 8.00
N LYS A 63 17.42 -14.40 6.69
CA LYS A 63 18.43 -14.74 5.67
C LYS A 63 18.47 -13.54 4.71
N ASP A 64 19.56 -13.31 4.00
CA ASP A 64 19.91 -12.05 3.29
C ASP A 64 18.75 -11.25 2.64
N ASN A 65 17.67 -11.90 2.20
CA ASN A 65 16.51 -11.27 1.55
C ASN A 65 15.14 -11.52 2.21
N TRP A 66 15.03 -12.30 3.30
CA TRP A 66 13.75 -12.68 3.92
C TRP A 66 13.51 -11.95 5.25
N ARG A 67 12.34 -11.33 5.40
CA ARG A 67 11.86 -10.75 6.68
C ARG A 67 10.50 -11.34 7.02
N GLY A 68 10.26 -11.60 8.30
CA GLY A 68 8.91 -11.87 8.81
C GLY A 68 8.32 -10.58 9.36
N PHE A 69 6.99 -10.45 9.32
CA PHE A 69 6.32 -9.32 9.96
C PHE A 69 5.01 -9.75 10.62
N ALA A 70 4.61 -8.97 11.61
CA ALA A 70 3.31 -9.08 12.26
C ALA A 70 2.78 -7.68 12.53
N GLY A 71 1.46 -7.53 12.59
CA GLY A 71 0.85 -6.22 12.75
C GLY A 71 -0.57 -6.27 13.26
N PHE A 72 -1.07 -5.06 13.50
CA PHE A 72 -2.41 -4.80 13.99
C PHE A 72 -2.99 -3.60 13.25
N GLY A 73 -4.21 -3.76 12.75
CA GLY A 73 -5.02 -2.70 12.15
C GLY A 73 -6.24 -2.42 13.01
N TYR A 74 -6.58 -1.14 13.11
CA TYR A 74 -7.78 -0.65 13.80
C TYR A 74 -8.44 0.40 12.93
N ALA A 75 -9.71 0.20 12.62
CA ALA A 75 -10.54 1.17 11.93
C ALA A 75 -11.85 1.37 12.70
N ASP A 76 -12.20 2.61 12.99
CA ASP A 76 -13.46 3.02 13.61
C ASP A 76 -14.12 4.10 12.75
N GLY A 77 -15.31 3.81 12.25
CA GLY A 77 -16.08 4.73 11.42
C GLY A 77 -17.42 5.09 12.04
N GLN A 78 -17.75 6.39 12.06
CA GLN A 78 -19.02 6.91 12.57
C GLN A 78 -19.95 7.32 11.43
N PHE A 79 -20.85 6.40 11.05
CA PHE A 79 -21.83 6.62 9.99
C PHE A 79 -23.18 7.09 10.56
N SER A 80 -24.04 7.66 9.70
CA SER A 80 -25.43 8.01 10.03
C SER A 80 -26.24 6.83 10.58
N GLU A 81 -25.94 5.61 10.12
CA GLU A 81 -26.58 4.38 10.56
C GLU A 81 -25.96 3.79 11.84
N GLY A 82 -24.97 4.45 12.45
CA GLY A 82 -24.25 4.00 13.64
C GLY A 82 -22.82 3.52 13.39
N LYS A 83 -22.09 3.23 14.48
CA LYS A 83 -20.65 2.94 14.48
C LYS A 83 -20.30 1.58 13.87
N GLY A 84 -19.18 1.52 13.14
CA GLY A 84 -18.57 0.29 12.64
C GLY A 84 -17.10 0.21 13.07
N ILE A 85 -16.73 -0.86 13.78
CA ILE A 85 -15.35 -1.08 14.24
C ILE A 85 -14.81 -2.35 13.57
N VAL A 86 -13.68 -2.21 12.88
CA VAL A 86 -12.93 -3.32 12.28
C VAL A 86 -11.57 -3.43 12.99
N ARG A 87 -11.16 -4.67 13.27
CA ARG A 87 -9.83 -4.97 13.81
C ARG A 87 -9.17 -6.05 12.98
N ASP A 88 -7.91 -5.82 12.63
CA ASP A 88 -7.11 -6.72 11.82
C ASP A 88 -5.91 -7.22 12.61
N TRP A 89 -5.74 -8.54 12.68
CA TRP A 89 -4.52 -9.16 13.15
C TRP A 89 -3.81 -9.79 11.96
N LEU A 90 -2.64 -9.28 11.61
CA LEU A 90 -1.94 -9.69 10.40
C LEU A 90 -0.54 -10.24 10.69
N ALA A 91 -0.12 -11.18 9.87
CA ALA A 91 1.23 -11.71 9.87
C ALA A 91 1.62 -12.14 8.45
N GLY A 92 2.91 -12.03 8.14
CA GLY A 92 3.36 -12.32 6.79
C GLY A 92 4.87 -12.43 6.66
N VAL A 93 5.27 -12.61 5.42
CA VAL A 93 6.67 -12.71 5.00
C VAL A 93 6.92 -11.78 3.83
N GLU A 94 8.07 -11.11 3.89
CA GLU A 94 8.59 -10.27 2.83
C GLU A 94 9.86 -10.91 2.28
N TRP A 95 9.96 -10.93 0.96
CA TRP A 95 11.20 -11.22 0.25
C TRP A 95 11.61 -10.01 -0.59
N ARG A 96 12.80 -9.49 -0.32
CA ARG A 96 13.31 -8.27 -0.95
C ARG A 96 14.69 -8.50 -1.54
N SER A 97 14.81 -8.24 -2.83
CA SER A 97 16.08 -8.15 -3.56
C SER A 97 16.15 -6.79 -4.28
N ARG A 98 17.22 -6.56 -5.05
CA ARG A 98 17.46 -5.27 -5.72
C ARG A 98 16.37 -4.92 -6.74
N ASN A 99 16.03 -5.87 -7.61
CA ASN A 99 15.14 -5.64 -8.75
C ASN A 99 13.73 -6.23 -8.52
N ILE A 100 13.50 -6.85 -7.38
CA ILE A 100 12.26 -7.57 -7.10
C ILE A 100 11.94 -7.51 -5.62
N TRP A 101 10.67 -7.29 -5.35
CA TRP A 101 10.11 -7.29 -4.01
C TRP A 101 8.79 -8.06 -4.04
N LEU A 102 8.59 -8.91 -3.05
CA LEU A 102 7.40 -9.72 -2.89
C LEU A 102 7.03 -9.75 -1.41
N GLU A 103 5.75 -9.71 -1.12
CA GLU A 103 5.20 -9.75 0.22
C GLU A 103 3.91 -10.58 0.21
N ALA A 104 3.82 -11.53 1.12
CA ALA A 104 2.62 -12.31 1.36
C ALA A 104 2.17 -12.12 2.81
N GLU A 105 0.91 -11.78 2.97
CA GLU A 105 0.28 -11.46 4.25
C GLU A 105 -1.00 -12.27 4.40
N TYR A 106 -1.23 -12.75 5.61
CA TYR A 106 -2.51 -13.27 6.06
C TYR A 106 -3.02 -12.39 7.18
N ALA A 107 -4.31 -12.05 7.15
CA ALA A 107 -4.95 -11.22 8.15
C ALA A 107 -6.25 -11.88 8.63
N GLU A 108 -6.49 -11.86 9.94
CA GLU A 108 -7.78 -12.20 10.50
C GLU A 108 -8.51 -10.91 10.82
N ARG A 109 -9.61 -10.67 10.10
CA ARG A 109 -10.43 -9.47 10.26
C ARG A 109 -11.62 -9.78 11.14
N VAL A 110 -11.78 -9.01 12.21
CA VAL A 110 -12.91 -9.10 13.14
C VAL A 110 -13.82 -7.90 12.93
N PHE A 111 -15.06 -8.19 12.57
CA PHE A 111 -16.09 -7.18 12.34
C PHE A 111 -17.47 -7.73 12.70
N ASN A 112 -18.32 -6.95 13.37
CA ASN A 112 -19.68 -7.34 13.79
C ASN A 112 -19.77 -8.71 14.52
N HIS A 113 -18.80 -9.00 15.40
CA HIS A 113 -18.65 -10.30 16.09
C HIS A 113 -18.40 -11.51 15.18
N GLU A 114 -18.13 -11.29 13.89
CA GLU A 114 -17.69 -12.32 12.95
C GLU A 114 -16.19 -12.22 12.69
N HIS A 115 -15.59 -13.39 12.49
CA HIS A 115 -14.21 -13.58 12.07
C HIS A 115 -14.19 -13.92 10.59
N LYS A 116 -13.44 -13.15 9.79
CA LYS A 116 -13.27 -13.43 8.37
C LYS A 116 -11.78 -13.43 7.99
N PRO A 117 -11.33 -14.47 7.27
CA PRO A 117 -9.94 -14.57 6.84
C PRO A 117 -9.69 -13.69 5.60
N GLY A 118 -8.71 -12.81 5.71
CA GLY A 118 -8.16 -11.97 4.65
C GLY A 118 -6.74 -12.39 4.28
N ALA A 119 -6.31 -12.04 3.08
CA ALA A 119 -4.96 -12.30 2.63
C ALA A 119 -4.54 -11.28 1.57
N ARG A 120 -3.26 -10.94 1.55
CA ARG A 120 -2.70 -10.03 0.56
C ARG A 120 -1.41 -10.61 -0.03
N LEU A 121 -1.29 -10.55 -1.34
CA LEU A 121 -0.07 -10.90 -2.06
C LEU A 121 0.29 -9.71 -2.94
N SER A 122 1.42 -9.08 -2.67
CA SER A 122 1.88 -7.93 -3.44
C SER A 122 3.33 -8.06 -3.84
N GLY A 123 3.67 -7.56 -5.01
CA GLY A 123 5.04 -7.56 -5.47
C GLY A 123 5.27 -6.55 -6.59
N TRP A 124 6.53 -6.22 -6.80
CA TRP A 124 6.96 -5.50 -7.98
C TRP A 124 8.27 -6.05 -8.51
N TYR A 125 8.46 -5.89 -9.81
CA TYR A 125 9.65 -6.27 -10.54
C TYR A 125 10.11 -5.11 -11.42
N ASP A 126 11.37 -4.76 -11.30
CA ASP A 126 12.06 -3.83 -12.20
C ASP A 126 12.55 -4.61 -13.41
N PHE A 127 11.90 -4.39 -14.56
CA PHE A 127 12.33 -5.01 -15.82
C PHE A 127 13.65 -4.41 -16.29
N ASN A 128 13.82 -3.10 -16.08
CA ASN A 128 15.06 -2.36 -16.30
C ASN A 128 15.04 -1.11 -15.39
N ASP A 129 16.04 -0.24 -15.54
CA ASP A 129 16.17 0.98 -14.72
C ASP A 129 15.05 2.02 -14.96
N ASN A 130 14.25 1.83 -16.01
CA ASN A 130 13.20 2.76 -16.42
C ASN A 130 11.78 2.20 -16.21
N TRP A 131 11.60 0.89 -16.06
CA TRP A 131 10.28 0.26 -16.07
C TRP A 131 10.12 -0.67 -14.87
N ARG A 132 9.11 -0.37 -14.06
CA ARG A 132 8.65 -1.21 -12.95
C ARG A 132 7.23 -1.69 -13.22
N ILE A 133 6.98 -2.97 -13.00
CA ILE A 133 5.65 -3.54 -13.01
C ILE A 133 5.35 -4.05 -11.62
N GLY A 134 4.17 -3.73 -11.09
CA GLY A 134 3.72 -4.24 -9.81
C GLY A 134 2.34 -4.84 -9.89
N SER A 135 2.05 -5.74 -8.97
CA SER A 135 0.76 -6.36 -8.80
C SER A 135 0.45 -6.58 -7.33
N GLN A 136 -0.84 -6.52 -6.99
CA GLN A 136 -1.34 -6.70 -5.64
C GLN A 136 -2.70 -7.36 -5.69
N LEU A 137 -2.82 -8.51 -5.04
CA LEU A 137 -4.04 -9.27 -4.89
C LEU A 137 -4.45 -9.21 -3.43
N GLU A 138 -5.72 -8.89 -3.17
CA GLU A 138 -6.27 -8.84 -1.83
C GLU A 138 -7.57 -9.62 -1.75
N ARG A 139 -7.67 -10.44 -0.72
CA ARG A 139 -8.92 -11.04 -0.25
C ARG A 139 -9.37 -10.27 0.99
N LEU A 140 -10.64 -9.84 0.99
CA LEU A 140 -11.14 -8.79 1.90
C LEU A 140 -10.37 -7.48 1.73
N SER A 141 -10.41 -6.98 0.49
CA SER A 141 -9.72 -5.78 0.03
C SER A 141 -10.00 -4.57 0.92
N HIS A 142 -8.96 -3.79 1.21
CA HIS A 142 -9.10 -2.50 1.90
C HIS A 142 -9.80 -1.43 1.04
N ARG A 143 -9.98 -1.70 -0.26
CA ARG A 143 -10.77 -0.86 -1.17
C ARG A 143 -12.28 -1.00 -0.98
N VAL A 144 -12.75 -2.01 -0.27
CA VAL A 144 -14.17 -2.16 0.05
C VAL A 144 -14.51 -1.18 1.18
N PRO A 145 -15.48 -0.27 0.99
CA PRO A 145 -15.83 0.70 2.01
C PRO A 145 -16.22 0.04 3.34
N LEU A 146 -15.75 0.60 4.45
CA LEU A 146 -16.11 0.15 5.81
C LEU A 146 -17.63 0.09 6.01
N ARG A 147 -18.37 1.02 5.40
CA ARG A 147 -19.83 1.06 5.41
C ARG A 147 -20.45 -0.13 4.67
N ALA A 148 -19.85 -0.61 3.59
CA ALA A 148 -20.30 -1.80 2.86
C ALA A 148 -20.06 -3.07 3.70
N MET A 149 -18.91 -3.17 4.37
CA MET A 149 -18.63 -4.30 5.29
C MET A 149 -19.63 -4.37 6.44
N LYS A 150 -20.16 -3.23 6.90
CA LYS A 150 -21.25 -3.18 7.88
C LYS A 150 -22.51 -3.91 7.46
N ASN A 151 -22.82 -3.88 6.17
CA ASN A 151 -23.96 -4.59 5.60
C ASN A 151 -23.59 -6.02 5.15
N GLY A 152 -22.44 -6.54 5.57
CA GLY A 152 -21.98 -7.89 5.23
C GLY A 152 -21.36 -8.00 3.84
N VAL A 153 -21.16 -6.89 3.13
CA VAL A 153 -20.52 -6.90 1.81
C VAL A 153 -19.01 -7.07 1.98
N THR A 154 -18.48 -8.12 1.38
CA THR A 154 -17.03 -8.36 1.28
C THR A 154 -16.59 -8.15 -0.16
N GLY A 155 -15.29 -8.02 -0.39
CA GLY A 155 -14.79 -7.92 -1.76
C GLY A 155 -13.34 -8.32 -1.87
N ASN A 156 -12.99 -8.81 -3.04
CA ASN A 156 -11.63 -9.21 -3.39
C ASN A 156 -11.14 -8.28 -4.50
N SER A 157 -9.90 -7.82 -4.40
CA SER A 157 -9.33 -6.94 -5.42
C SER A 157 -8.09 -7.52 -6.06
N ALA A 158 -7.92 -7.18 -7.32
CA ALA A 158 -6.72 -7.42 -8.09
C ALA A 158 -6.26 -6.09 -8.68
N GLN A 159 -5.02 -5.72 -8.38
CA GLN A 159 -4.41 -4.48 -8.82
C GLN A 159 -3.14 -4.82 -9.60
N ALA A 160 -2.88 -4.03 -10.61
CA ALA A 160 -1.55 -3.96 -11.19
C ALA A 160 -1.26 -2.56 -11.70
N TYR A 161 0.03 -2.27 -11.81
CA TYR A 161 0.50 -0.98 -12.25
C TYR A 161 1.79 -1.12 -13.02
N VAL A 162 2.02 -0.16 -13.91
CA VAL A 162 3.27 0.02 -14.63
C VAL A 162 3.76 1.43 -14.35
N ARG A 163 5.01 1.54 -13.91
CA ARG A 163 5.68 2.80 -13.70
C ARG A 163 6.85 2.94 -14.66
N TRP A 164 6.85 4.02 -15.41
CA TRP A 164 7.90 4.40 -16.33
C TRP A 164 8.63 5.64 -15.84
N TYR A 165 9.95 5.55 -15.79
CA TYR A 165 10.87 6.63 -15.48
C TYR A 165 11.51 7.07 -16.79
N GLN A 166 11.06 8.19 -17.36
CA GLN A 166 11.66 8.73 -18.58
C GLN A 166 13.06 9.30 -18.30
N ASN A 167 13.20 9.99 -17.17
CA ASN A 167 14.47 10.50 -16.64
C ASN A 167 14.35 10.73 -15.13
N GLU A 168 15.40 11.23 -14.48
CA GLU A 168 15.39 11.50 -13.03
C GLU A 168 14.34 12.53 -12.59
N ARG A 169 13.80 13.32 -13.53
CA ARG A 169 12.86 14.42 -13.32
C ARG A 169 11.45 14.13 -13.82
N ARG A 170 11.20 13.02 -14.53
CA ARG A 170 9.92 12.71 -15.16
C ARG A 170 9.56 11.24 -14.99
N LYS A 171 8.41 11.01 -14.37
CA LYS A 171 7.88 9.69 -14.05
C LYS A 171 6.40 9.65 -14.43
N TYR A 172 5.97 8.56 -15.02
CA TYR A 172 4.57 8.31 -15.35
C TYR A 172 4.17 6.95 -14.78
N GLY A 173 2.97 6.85 -14.24
CA GLY A 173 2.41 5.64 -13.67
C GLY A 173 1.02 5.41 -14.21
N VAL A 174 0.76 4.20 -14.68
CA VAL A 174 -0.58 3.72 -15.01
C VAL A 174 -0.92 2.64 -14.02
N SER A 175 -2.08 2.73 -13.37
CA SER A 175 -2.58 1.69 -12.48
C SER A 175 -3.99 1.28 -12.87
N TRP A 176 -4.31 0.03 -12.63
CA TRP A 176 -5.64 -0.52 -12.81
C TRP A 176 -5.97 -1.43 -11.63
N ALA A 177 -7.20 -1.34 -11.17
CA ALA A 177 -7.72 -2.18 -10.11
C ALA A 177 -9.08 -2.73 -10.55
N PHE A 178 -9.29 -3.99 -10.22
CA PHE A 178 -10.57 -4.66 -10.32
C PHE A 178 -10.97 -5.13 -8.93
N THR A 179 -12.18 -4.82 -8.49
CA THR A 179 -12.72 -5.27 -7.22
C THR A 179 -14.05 -5.96 -7.46
N ASP A 180 -14.14 -7.22 -7.06
CA ASP A 180 -15.36 -8.03 -7.11
C ASP A 180 -15.99 -8.06 -5.72
N PHE A 181 -17.19 -7.50 -5.59
CA PHE A 181 -17.94 -7.42 -4.34
C PHE A 181 -18.93 -8.58 -4.23
N SER A 182 -19.21 -9.01 -3.00
CA SER A 182 -20.10 -10.14 -2.72
C SER A 182 -21.58 -9.86 -3.00
N ASP A 183 -21.95 -8.62 -3.29
CA ASP A 183 -23.29 -8.18 -3.69
C ASP A 183 -23.49 -8.18 -5.22
N SER A 184 -22.58 -8.79 -5.97
CA SER A 184 -22.53 -8.82 -7.45
C SER A 184 -22.05 -7.52 -8.10
N ASN A 185 -21.66 -6.52 -7.31
CA ASN A 185 -21.04 -5.32 -7.85
C ASN A 185 -19.59 -5.59 -8.27
N GLN A 186 -19.20 -5.07 -9.42
CA GLN A 186 -17.84 -5.13 -9.95
C GLN A 186 -17.36 -3.71 -10.20
N ARG A 187 -16.27 -3.35 -9.55
CA ARG A 187 -15.63 -2.04 -9.69
C ARG A 187 -14.37 -2.16 -10.51
N HIS A 188 -14.31 -1.35 -11.57
CA HIS A 188 -13.14 -1.18 -12.41
C HIS A 188 -12.60 0.22 -12.21
N GLU A 189 -11.34 0.33 -11.78
CA GLU A 189 -10.66 1.60 -11.56
C GLU A 189 -9.42 1.66 -12.45
N VAL A 190 -9.20 2.82 -13.07
CA VAL A 190 -8.00 3.11 -13.83
C VAL A 190 -7.49 4.48 -13.40
N SER A 191 -6.20 4.57 -13.07
CA SER A 191 -5.55 5.85 -12.80
C SER A 191 -4.32 6.04 -13.67
N LEU A 192 -4.09 7.29 -14.08
CA LEU A 192 -2.88 7.75 -14.73
C LEU A 192 -2.31 8.90 -13.91
N GLU A 193 -1.09 8.72 -13.43
CA GLU A 193 -0.37 9.72 -12.66
C GLU A 193 0.90 10.14 -13.39
N GLY A 194 1.18 11.44 -13.40
CA GLY A 194 2.45 12.00 -13.83
C GLY A 194 3.16 12.68 -12.67
N GLN A 195 4.48 12.65 -12.68
CA GLN A 195 5.32 13.45 -11.79
C GLN A 195 6.45 14.07 -12.61
N GLU A 196 6.43 15.40 -12.71
CA GLU A 196 7.44 16.17 -13.42
C GLU A 196 8.08 17.21 -12.50
N ARG A 197 9.41 17.17 -12.38
CA ARG A 197 10.18 18.15 -11.59
C ARG A 197 10.34 19.44 -12.36
N ILE A 198 9.60 20.46 -11.95
CA ILE A 198 9.61 21.80 -12.56
C ILE A 198 10.79 22.61 -12.02
N TRP A 199 11.12 22.47 -10.74
CA TRP A 199 12.22 23.20 -10.10
C TRP A 199 13.01 22.32 -9.14
N SER A 200 14.34 22.49 -9.14
CA SER A 200 15.24 21.76 -8.24
C SER A 200 16.41 22.67 -7.83
N SER A 201 16.42 23.05 -6.56
CA SER A 201 17.44 23.89 -5.90
C SER A 201 17.92 23.17 -4.63
N PRO A 202 19.09 23.52 -4.04
CA PRO A 202 19.59 22.88 -2.82
C PRO A 202 18.63 22.90 -1.61
N TYR A 203 17.63 23.78 -1.62
CA TYR A 203 16.68 23.97 -0.52
C TYR A 203 15.20 23.91 -0.96
N LEU A 204 14.91 23.74 -2.26
CA LEU A 204 13.55 23.74 -2.79
C LEU A 204 13.39 22.80 -3.99
N ILE A 205 12.40 21.94 -3.92
CA ILE A 205 11.95 21.09 -5.03
C ILE A 205 10.48 21.40 -5.29
N VAL A 206 10.12 21.57 -6.57
CA VAL A 206 8.73 21.75 -7.01
C VAL A 206 8.42 20.71 -8.07
N ASP A 207 7.42 19.86 -7.80
CA ASP A 207 6.94 18.83 -8.70
C ASP A 207 5.52 19.16 -9.17
N PHE A 208 5.25 18.97 -10.46
CA PHE A 208 3.93 18.98 -11.06
C PHE A 208 3.38 17.55 -11.09
N LEU A 209 2.19 17.35 -10.51
CA LEU A 209 1.57 16.05 -10.26
C LEU A 209 0.20 15.94 -10.94
N PRO A 210 0.10 15.85 -12.28
CA PRO A 210 -1.17 15.62 -12.95
C PRO A 210 -1.68 14.21 -12.64
N SER A 211 -2.97 14.09 -12.32
CA SER A 211 -3.65 12.81 -12.08
C SER A 211 -4.96 12.76 -12.85
N LEU A 212 -5.20 11.62 -13.50
CA LEU A 212 -6.48 11.26 -14.12
C LEU A 212 -6.98 9.99 -13.46
N TYR A 213 -8.27 9.95 -13.17
CA TYR A 213 -8.93 8.83 -12.52
C TYR A 213 -10.22 8.50 -13.26
N TYR A 214 -10.47 7.21 -13.43
CA TYR A 214 -11.67 6.65 -14.00
C TYR A 214 -12.15 5.51 -13.10
N GLU A 215 -13.43 5.52 -12.76
CA GLU A 215 -14.09 4.48 -11.98
C GLU A 215 -15.38 4.10 -12.69
N GLN A 216 -15.68 2.81 -12.72
CA GLN A 216 -16.92 2.26 -13.26
C GLN A 216 -17.39 1.12 -12.38
N ASN A 217 -18.65 1.18 -11.97
CA ASN A 217 -19.32 0.13 -11.22
C ASN A 217 -20.40 -0.55 -12.09
N THR A 218 -20.88 -1.73 -11.68
CA THR A 218 -21.92 -2.47 -12.41
C THR A 218 -23.30 -2.38 -11.76
N GLU A 219 -23.37 -2.29 -10.44
CA GLU A 219 -24.64 -2.32 -9.69
C GLU A 219 -25.12 -0.89 -9.36
N HIS A 220 -26.40 -0.57 -9.57
CA HIS A 220 -26.91 0.79 -9.39
C HIS A 220 -27.63 1.04 -8.06
N ASP A 221 -28.02 -0.02 -7.31
CA ASP A 221 -28.80 0.07 -6.07
C ASP A 221 -28.02 -0.48 -4.85
N THR A 222 -26.85 0.09 -4.55
CA THR A 222 -26.02 -0.33 -3.41
C THR A 222 -26.13 0.61 -2.20
N PRO A 223 -26.00 0.11 -0.96
CA PRO A 223 -26.05 0.92 0.26
C PRO A 223 -24.78 1.78 0.51
N SER A 224 -23.75 1.65 -0.32
CA SER A 224 -22.53 2.48 -0.35
C SER A 224 -22.45 3.30 -1.64
N TYR A 225 -21.61 4.33 -1.69
CA TYR A 225 -21.42 5.13 -2.91
C TYR A 225 -20.83 4.24 -4.02
N ASN A 226 -21.55 4.20 -5.14
CA ASN A 226 -21.24 3.35 -6.28
C ASN A 226 -21.57 4.10 -7.58
N PRO A 227 -20.73 5.08 -7.95
CA PRO A 227 -20.97 5.96 -9.10
C PRO A 227 -20.76 5.27 -10.45
#